data_AF-A0A0T5ZD71-F1
#
_entry.id   AF-A0A0T5ZD71-F1
#
_cell.length_a   1.000
_cell.length_b   1.000
_cell.length_c   1.000
_cell.angle_alpha   90.00
_cell.angle_beta   90.00
_cell.angle_gamma   90.00
#
_symmetry.space_group_name_H-M   'P 1'
#
loop_
_entity.id
_entity.type
_entity.pdbx_description
1 polymer ?
#
loop_
_entity_poly.entity_id
_entity_poly.type
_entity_poly.pdbx_seq_one_letter_code
_entity_poly.pdbx_strand_id
1 'polypeptide(L)' 'MQKQCLSDNCYNITKQLSKKLEFLSHVDRYIQDANKSGDQKAEKIWKTIQSDEEKHAGLLHDLLATEVKNNRF' A
#
# COMPACT_ATOMS: atom_id res chain seq x y z
N MET A 1 16.84 -5.24 26.51
CA MET A 1 17.02 -5.15 25.04
C MET A 1 15.64 -5.20 24.42
N GLN A 2 15.12 -4.05 23.96
CA GLN A 2 13.87 -4.00 23.19
C GLN A 2 14.03 -4.88 21.96
N LYS A 3 13.16 -5.88 21.80
CA LYS A 3 13.14 -6.71 20.59
C LYS A 3 12.60 -5.82 19.48
N GLN A 4 13.53 -5.30 18.68
CA GLN A 4 13.21 -4.56 17.47
C GLN A 4 12.23 -5.36 16.61
N CYS A 5 11.37 -4.61 15.92
CA CYS A 5 10.48 -5.01 14.84
C CYS A 5 11.28 -5.65 13.67
N LEU A 6 11.94 -6.77 13.94
CA LEU A 6 12.87 -7.51 13.07
C LEU A 6 12.50 -9.01 13.04
N SER A 7 11.25 -9.36 13.36
CA SER A 7 10.74 -10.64 12.87
C SER A 7 10.56 -10.52 11.34
N ASP A 8 10.79 -11.61 10.61
CA ASP A 8 10.55 -11.65 9.17
C ASP A 8 9.13 -11.15 8.83
N ASN A 9 8.16 -11.37 9.74
CA ASN A 9 6.78 -10.93 9.56
C ASN A 9 6.64 -9.39 9.53
N CYS A 10 7.15 -8.68 10.53
CA CYS A 10 7.07 -7.21 10.56
C CYS A 10 7.87 -6.56 9.43
N TYR A 11 9.04 -7.13 9.10
CA TYR A 11 9.82 -6.69 7.95
C TYR A 11 9.03 -6.86 6.65
N ASN A 12 8.39 -8.03 6.45
CA ASN A 12 7.59 -8.30 5.26
C ASN A 12 6.37 -7.36 5.16
N ILE A 13 5.65 -7.13 6.26
CA ILE A 13 4.52 -6.20 6.30
C ILE A 13 4.98 -4.79 5.91
N THR A 14 6.05 -4.29 6.56
CA THR A 14 6.59 -2.94 6.29
C THR A 14 7.05 -2.81 4.84
N LYS A 15 7.77 -3.81 4.32
CA LYS A 15 8.26 -3.83 2.94
C LYS A 15 7.12 -3.77 1.92
N GLN A 16 6.06 -4.55 2.13
CA GLN A 16 4.90 -4.53 1.22
C GLN A 16 4.14 -3.22 1.36
N LEU A 17 3.91 -2.72 2.57
CA LEU A 17 3.27 -1.43 2.80
C LEU A 17 4.01 -0.30 2.07
N SER A 18 5.34 -0.24 2.16
CA SER A 18 6.14 0.76 1.44
C SER A 18 5.95 0.70 -0.07
N LYS A 19 5.90 -0.50 -0.67
CA LYS A 19 5.64 -0.65 -2.12
C LYS A 19 4.26 -0.15 -2.53
N LYS A 20 3.24 -0.39 -1.69
CA LYS A 20 1.88 0.08 -1.95
C LYS A 20 1.79 1.60 -1.85
N LEU A 21 2.39 2.18 -0.81
CA LEU A 21 2.47 3.64 -0.66
C LEU A 21 3.25 4.29 -1.80
N GLU A 22 4.33 3.66 -2.27
CA GLU A 22 5.05 4.09 -3.47
C GLU A 22 4.15 4.02 -4.71
N PHE A 23 3.43 2.92 -4.96
CA PHE A 23 2.47 2.87 -6.06
C PHE A 23 1.41 3.99 -5.96
N LEU A 24 0.82 4.17 -4.78
CA LEU A 24 -0.22 5.17 -4.52
C LEU A 24 0.29 6.60 -4.71
N SER A 25 1.58 6.89 -4.45
CA SER A 25 2.17 8.21 -4.73
C SER A 25 2.37 8.49 -6.23
N HIS A 26 2.18 7.49 -7.08
CA HIS A 26 2.37 7.58 -8.54
C HIS A 26 1.08 7.41 -9.33
N VAL A 27 0.09 6.66 -8.81
CA VAL A 27 -1.09 6.20 -9.57
C VAL A 27 -1.93 7.33 -10.16
N ASP A 28 -2.01 8.49 -9.49
CA ASP A 28 -2.73 9.65 -10.02
C ASP A 28 -2.16 10.12 -11.37
N ARG A 29 -0.84 9.98 -11.60
CA ARG A 29 -0.23 10.28 -12.90
C ARG A 29 -0.68 9.29 -13.98
N TYR A 30 -0.79 8.01 -13.65
CA TYR A 30 -1.26 6.99 -14.60
C TYR A 30 -2.73 7.21 -14.99
N ILE A 31 -3.55 7.61 -14.03
CA ILE A 31 -4.95 8.01 -14.26
C ILE A 31 -5.01 9.25 -15.16
N GLN A 32 -4.20 10.26 -14.89
CA GLN A 32 -4.12 11.46 -15.72
C GLN A 32 -3.65 11.16 -17.15
N ASP A 33 -2.66 10.28 -17.33
CA ASP A 33 -2.17 9.91 -18.65
C ASP A 33 -3.22 9.15 -19.46
N ALA A 34 -3.97 8.24 -18.82
CA ALA A 34 -5.11 7.56 -19.43
C ALA A 34 -6.25 8.53 -19.79
N ASN A 35 -6.51 9.53 -18.95
CA ASN A 35 -7.51 10.55 -19.22
C ASN A 35 -7.10 11.43 -20.42
N LYS A 36 -5.83 11.87 -20.47
CA LYS A 36 -5.27 12.67 -21.58
C LYS A 36 -5.27 11.92 -22.91
N SER A 37 -5.12 10.59 -22.90
CA SER A 37 -5.18 9.76 -24.11
C SER A 37 -6.62 9.42 -24.53
N GLY A 38 -7.63 9.81 -23.74
CA GLY A 38 -9.03 9.47 -23.98
C GLY A 38 -9.36 7.98 -23.74
N ASP A 39 -8.47 7.22 -23.12
CA ASP A 39 -8.68 5.80 -22.81
C ASP A 39 -9.46 5.63 -21.50
N GLN A 40 -10.78 5.77 -21.61
CA GLN A 40 -11.71 5.62 -20.47
C GLN A 40 -11.64 4.23 -19.82
N LYS A 41 -11.27 3.18 -20.58
CA LYS A 41 -11.15 1.83 -20.04
C LYS A 41 -9.91 1.75 -19.15
N ALA A 42 -8.78 2.27 -19.60
CA ALA A 42 -7.57 2.35 -18.79
C ALA A 42 -7.77 3.22 -17.56
N GLU A 43 -8.42 4.39 -17.69
CA GLU A 43 -8.73 5.27 -16.55
C GLU A 43 -9.55 4.54 -15.48
N LYS A 44 -10.60 3.82 -15.88
CA LYS A 44 -11.43 3.03 -14.97
C LYS A 44 -10.64 1.93 -14.28
N ILE A 45 -9.79 1.22 -15.01
CA ILE A 45 -8.94 0.15 -14.44
C ILE A 45 -7.97 0.74 -13.42
N TRP A 46 -7.29 1.85 -13.73
CA TRP A 46 -6.36 2.49 -12.80
C TRP A 46 -7.05 2.95 -11.52
N LYS A 47 -8.25 3.53 -11.61
CA LYS A 47 -9.06 3.90 -10.44
C LYS A 47 -9.44 2.69 -9.59
N THR A 48 -9.80 1.57 -10.22
CA THR A 48 -10.06 0.31 -9.49
C THR A 48 -8.81 -0.16 -8.76
N ILE A 49 -7.65 -0.20 -9.44
CA ILE A 49 -6.39 -0.63 -8.83
C ILE A 49 -5.99 0.30 -7.67
N GLN A 50 -6.14 1.62 -7.83
CA GLN A 50 -5.92 2.59 -6.75
C GLN A 50 -6.74 2.26 -5.51
N SER A 51 -8.06 2.08 -5.67
CA SER A 51 -8.95 1.73 -4.56
C SER A 51 -8.57 0.42 -3.88
N ASP A 52 -8.17 -0.60 -4.65
CA ASP A 52 -7.73 -1.89 -4.09
C ASP A 52 -6.40 -1.75 -3.34
N GLU A 53 -5.45 -0.99 -3.87
CA GLU A 53 -4.16 -0.72 -3.23
C GLU A 53 -4.29 0.12 -1.95
N GLU A 54 -5.19 1.10 -1.91
CA GLU A 54 -5.54 1.84 -0.68
C GLU A 54 -6.09 0.91 0.39
N LYS A 55 -7.03 0.04 0.02
CA LYS A 55 -7.58 -0.98 0.92
C LYS A 55 -6.49 -1.91 1.44
N HIS A 56 -5.63 -2.41 0.55
CA HIS A 56 -4.53 -3.29 0.95
C HIS A 56 -3.52 -2.59 1.87
N ALA A 57 -3.19 -1.32 1.60
CA ALA A 57 -2.32 -0.52 2.45
C ALA A 57 -2.93 -0.31 3.86
N GLY A 58 -4.23 -0.03 3.93
CA GLY A 58 -4.96 0.07 5.20
C GLY A 58 -4.89 -1.23 6.01
N LEU A 59 -5.18 -2.38 5.38
CA LEU A 59 -5.10 -3.69 6.07
C LEU A 59 -3.69 -3.99 6.59
N LEU A 60 -2.64 -3.69 5.81
CA LEU A 60 -1.25 -3.89 6.24
C LEU A 60 -0.85 -2.93 7.36
N HIS A 61 -1.31 -1.68 7.30
CA HIS A 61 -1.10 -0.71 8.36
C HIS A 61 -1.74 -1.17 9.68
N ASP A 62 -3.00 -1.61 9.63
CA ASP A 62 -3.72 -2.08 10.82
C ASP A 62 -3.12 -3.36 11.39
N LEU A 63 -2.66 -4.27 10.52
CA LEU A 63 -1.92 -5.46 10.92
C LEU A 63 -0.59 -5.07 11.58
N LEU A 64 0.18 -4.14 11.00
CA LEU A 64 1.42 -3.66 11.58
C LEU A 64 1.18 -3.01 12.94
N ALA A 65 0.16 -2.16 13.07
CA ALA A 65 -0.21 -1.53 14.32
C ALA A 65 -0.61 -2.56 15.39
N THR A 66 -1.28 -3.64 14.98
CA THR A 66 -1.66 -4.74 15.85
C THR A 66 -0.45 -5.56 16.29
N GLU A 67 0.47 -5.90 15.39
CA GLU A 67 1.72 -6.60 15.71
C GLU A 67 2.57 -5.78 16.70
N VAL A 68 2.68 -4.47 16.46
CA VAL A 68 3.36 -3.51 17.36
C VAL A 68 2.69 -3.47 18.74
N LYS A 69 1.36 -3.53 18.82
CA LYS A 69 0.58 -3.53 20.08
C LYS A 69 0.62 -4.87 20.82
N ASN A 70 0.53 -6.00 20.10
CA ASN A 70 0.33 -7.34 20.67
C ASN A 70 1.65 -8.08 20.96
N ASN A 71 2.79 -7.66 20.40
CA ASN A 71 4.08 -8.31 20.62
C ASN A 71 5.22 -7.31 20.97
N ARG A 72 5.50 -7.24 22.28
CA ARG A 72 6.83 -7.15 22.92
C ARG A 72 7.74 -5.97 22.56
N PHE A 73 7.39 -4.78 23.05
CA PHE A 73 8.40 -3.77 23.43
C PHE A 73 8.85 -3.96 24.88
#